data_AF-M5IJB8-F1
#
_entry.id   AF-M5IJB8-F1
#
_cell.length_a   1.000
_cell.length_b   1.000
_cell.length_c   1.000
_cell.angle_alpha   90.00
_cell.angle_beta   90.00
_cell.angle_gamma   90.00
#
_symmetry.space_group_name_H-M   'P 1'
#
loop_
_entity.id
_entity.type
_entity.pdbx_description
1 polymer ?
#
loop_
_entity_poly.entity_id
_entity_poly.type
_entity_poly.pdbx_seq_one_letter_code
_entity_poly.pdbx_strand_id
1 'polypeptide(L)'
;MKTKFPFEINIDEAKFKLEYRELKKSEARALNDELGGLKDTVETIKNLEREIALLEEAKEIKKEVASCLEGKAKANALQDVLGIIDEISTKQKEIKEADKFKIDVDETAKKRFDLTLSGEDVEAFKAEIEEKGLSYIDVMRAIDTVIEKERSKK
;
A
#
# COMPACT_ATOMS: atom_id res chain seq x y z
N MET A 1 -21.65 21.01 -22.92
CA MET A 1 -21.51 19.66 -23.51
C MET A 1 -20.07 19.39 -23.88
N LYS A 2 -19.43 18.45 -23.18
CA LYS A 2 -18.43 17.46 -23.63
C LYS A 2 -18.01 16.66 -22.38
N THR A 3 -18.96 15.91 -21.80
CA THR A 3 -18.65 14.84 -20.86
C THR A 3 -18.15 13.65 -21.69
N LYS A 4 -16.84 13.60 -21.92
CA LYS A 4 -16.09 12.42 -22.32
C LYS A 4 -15.09 12.21 -21.17
N PHE A 5 -15.06 11.08 -20.46
CA PHE A 5 -15.12 9.72 -20.97
C PHE A 5 -15.65 8.74 -19.90
N PRO A 6 -16.63 7.88 -20.20
CA PRO A 6 -16.69 6.55 -19.59
C PRO A 6 -15.70 5.68 -20.37
N PHE A 7 -14.57 5.31 -19.79
CA PHE A 7 -13.79 4.23 -20.38
C PHE A 7 -14.25 2.92 -19.75
N GLU A 8 -14.34 1.89 -20.59
CA GLU A 8 -14.82 0.57 -20.26
C GLU A 8 -13.61 -0.32 -19.94
N ILE A 9 -13.52 -0.86 -18.73
CA ILE A 9 -12.51 -1.88 -18.40
C ILE A 9 -13.10 -3.21 -18.83
N ASN A 10 -12.65 -3.70 -19.99
CA ASN A 10 -13.11 -4.96 -20.58
C ASN A 10 -12.21 -6.09 -20.07
N ILE A 11 -12.78 -7.07 -19.35
CA ILE A 11 -12.09 -8.32 -19.00
C ILE A 11 -13.02 -9.47 -19.43
N ASP A 12 -12.51 -10.45 -20.16
CA ASP A 12 -13.26 -11.60 -20.70
C ASP A 12 -12.87 -12.90 -19.95
N GLU A 13 -13.75 -13.89 -19.75
CA GLU A 13 -14.27 -14.77 -20.82
C GLU A 13 -15.75 -14.63 -21.25
N ALA A 14 -16.56 -13.69 -20.73
CA ALA A 14 -17.77 -13.28 -21.49
C ALA A 14 -18.20 -11.79 -21.47
N LYS A 15 -17.32 -10.81 -21.19
CA LYS A 15 -17.51 -9.33 -21.20
C LYS A 15 -17.91 -8.69 -19.86
N PHE A 16 -17.13 -8.89 -18.80
CA PHE A 16 -17.27 -8.11 -17.57
C PHE A 16 -17.22 -6.61 -17.90
N LYS A 17 -18.36 -5.91 -17.81
CA LYS A 17 -18.48 -4.52 -18.28
C LYS A 17 -18.48 -3.57 -17.09
N LEU A 18 -17.33 -2.94 -16.86
CA LEU A 18 -17.15 -1.90 -15.86
C LEU A 18 -16.91 -0.55 -16.53
N GLU A 19 -17.66 0.47 -16.12
CA GLU A 19 -17.51 1.84 -16.61
C GLU A 19 -16.87 2.71 -15.53
N TYR A 20 -15.74 3.33 -15.87
CA TYR A 20 -15.10 4.31 -15.02
C TYR A 20 -15.56 5.72 -15.38
N ARG A 21 -15.94 6.50 -14.37
CA ARG A 21 -16.33 7.90 -14.49
C ARG A 21 -15.37 8.83 -13.75
N GLU A 22 -15.17 10.02 -14.29
CA GLU A 22 -14.45 11.08 -13.58
C GLU A 22 -15.30 11.66 -12.44
N LEU A 23 -14.67 11.88 -11.29
CA LEU A 23 -15.29 12.54 -10.14
C LEU A 23 -15.60 14.00 -10.43
N LYS A 24 -16.67 14.52 -9.82
CA LYS A 24 -16.88 15.98 -9.79
C LYS A 24 -15.78 16.64 -8.97
N LYS A 25 -15.47 17.91 -9.28
CA LYS A 25 -14.45 18.69 -8.58
C LYS A 25 -14.64 18.73 -7.07
N SER A 26 -15.89 18.75 -6.58
CA SER A 26 -16.21 18.71 -5.15
C SER A 26 -15.91 17.36 -4.50
N GLU A 27 -16.24 16.26 -5.18
CA GLU A 27 -16.00 14.89 -4.70
C GLU A 27 -14.50 14.57 -4.68
N ALA A 28 -13.79 14.96 -5.74
CA ALA A 28 -12.34 14.85 -5.81
C ALA A 28 -11.63 15.68 -4.71
N ARG A 29 -12.14 16.87 -4.40
CA ARG A 29 -11.57 17.69 -3.33
C ARG A 29 -11.78 17.06 -1.95
N ALA A 30 -12.98 16.60 -1.65
CA ALA A 30 -13.27 15.92 -0.38
C ALA A 30 -12.41 14.67 -0.19
N LEU A 31 -12.27 13.84 -1.24
CA LEU A 31 -11.38 12.67 -1.20
C LEU A 31 -9.92 13.04 -1.03
N ASN A 32 -9.43 14.10 -1.69
CA ASN A 32 -8.04 14.54 -1.54
C ASN A 32 -7.76 15.14 -0.17
N ASP A 33 -8.74 15.83 0.44
CA ASP A 33 -8.60 16.35 1.80
C ASP A 33 -8.56 15.17 2.81
N GLU A 34 -9.33 14.10 2.59
CA GLU A 34 -9.22 12.85 3.36
C GLU A 34 -7.87 12.11 3.12
N LEU A 35 -7.42 11.98 1.87
CA LEU A 35 -6.17 11.30 1.50
C LEU A 35 -4.89 12.05 1.88
N GLY A 36 -4.97 13.38 1.97
CA GLY A 36 -3.83 14.26 2.23
C GLY A 36 -3.15 13.98 3.57
N GLY A 37 -3.91 13.55 4.59
CA GLY A 37 -3.37 13.15 5.89
C GLY A 37 -2.83 11.72 5.96
N LEU A 38 -3.08 10.92 4.91
CA LEU A 38 -2.88 9.48 4.90
C LEU A 38 -1.67 9.04 4.04
N LYS A 39 -1.30 9.85 3.06
CA LYS A 39 -0.21 9.55 2.11
C LYS A 39 1.16 9.54 2.78
N ASP A 40 1.43 10.51 3.65
CA ASP A 40 2.71 10.61 4.39
C ASP A 40 2.89 9.44 5.35
N THR A 41 1.79 8.92 5.91
CA THR A 41 1.81 7.76 6.80
C THR A 41 2.18 6.48 6.07
N VAL A 42 1.67 6.27 4.85
CA VAL A 42 2.05 5.11 4.02
C VAL A 42 3.52 5.16 3.63
N GLU A 43 4.05 6.34 3.31
CA GLU A 43 5.47 6.51 2.99
C GLU A 43 6.35 6.26 4.22
N THR A 44 5.91 6.70 5.40
CA THR A 44 6.56 6.43 6.68
C THR A 44 6.60 4.92 6.97
N ILE A 45 5.48 4.20 6.81
CA ILE A 45 5.43 2.74 6.99
C ILE A 45 6.42 2.03 6.07
N LYS A 46 6.44 2.39 4.77
CA LYS A 46 7.38 1.79 3.80
C LYS A 46 8.84 2.03 4.16
N ASN A 47 9.15 3.21 4.70
CA ASN A 47 10.51 3.51 5.15
C ASN A 47 10.87 2.68 6.40
N LEU A 48 9.96 2.57 7.36
CA LEU A 48 10.15 1.71 8.54
C LEU A 48 10.35 0.24 8.16
N GLU A 49 9.57 -0.28 7.20
CA GLU A 49 9.73 -1.65 6.68
C GLU A 49 11.13 -1.87 6.07
N ARG A 50 11.63 -0.90 5.29
CA ARG A 50 13.00 -0.95 4.73
C ARG A 50 14.07 -0.90 5.81
N GLU A 51 13.91 -0.03 6.80
CA GLU A 51 14.85 0.07 7.92
C GLU A 51 14.91 -1.23 8.72
N ILE A 52 13.76 -1.85 8.99
CA ILE A 52 13.70 -3.16 9.64
C ILE A 52 14.45 -4.21 8.82
N ALA A 53 14.25 -4.26 7.50
CA ALA A 53 14.97 -5.22 6.64
C ALA A 53 16.49 -5.06 6.74
N LEU A 54 17.00 -3.82 6.72
CA LEU A 54 18.42 -3.54 6.90
C LEU A 54 18.93 -3.94 8.29
N LEU A 55 18.15 -3.70 9.35
CA LEU A 55 18.48 -4.12 10.70
C LEU A 55 18.48 -5.64 10.85
N GLU A 56 17.58 -6.36 10.16
CA GLU A 56 17.57 -7.82 10.15
C GLU A 56 18.81 -8.40 9.47
N GLU A 57 19.24 -7.83 8.33
CA GLU A 57 20.50 -8.21 7.69
C GLU A 57 21.69 -7.94 8.62
N ALA A 58 21.75 -6.76 9.23
CA ALA A 58 22.82 -6.42 10.17
C ALA A 58 22.85 -7.33 11.41
N LYS A 59 21.68 -7.71 11.92
CA LYS A 59 21.51 -8.66 13.03
C LYS A 59 22.11 -10.02 12.69
N GLU A 60 21.81 -10.56 11.50
CA GLU A 60 22.32 -11.87 11.08
C GLU A 60 23.84 -11.82 10.83
N ILE A 61 24.35 -10.79 10.16
CA ILE A 61 25.80 -10.59 10.00
C ILE A 61 26.51 -10.53 11.35
N LYS A 62 25.98 -9.77 12.32
CA LYS A 62 26.58 -9.68 13.65
C LYS A 62 26.52 -10.99 14.43
N LYS A 63 25.47 -11.79 14.28
CA LYS A 63 25.41 -13.14 14.86
C LYS A 63 26.49 -14.05 14.29
N GLU A 64 26.69 -14.02 12.98
CA GLU A 64 27.76 -14.77 12.33
C GLU A 64 29.14 -14.34 12.85
N VAL A 65 29.41 -13.04 12.93
CA VAL A 65 30.65 -12.51 13.51
C VAL A 65 30.84 -12.95 14.97
N ALA A 66 29.79 -12.87 15.78
CA ALA A 66 29.82 -13.32 17.17
C ALA A 66 30.12 -14.82 17.32
N SER A 67 29.73 -15.64 16.33
CA SER A 67 30.03 -17.07 16.31
C SER A 67 31.54 -17.37 16.17
N CYS A 68 32.28 -16.45 15.54
CA CYS A 68 33.74 -16.53 15.35
C CYS A 68 34.56 -15.90 16.50
N LEU A 69 33.90 -15.30 17.50
CA LEU A 69 34.55 -14.65 18.63
C LEU A 69 34.43 -15.49 19.90
N GLU A 70 35.28 -15.19 20.89
CA GLU A 70 35.27 -15.83 22.20
C GLU A 70 35.29 -14.82 23.36
N GLY A 71 34.93 -15.30 24.55
CA GLY A 71 35.02 -14.54 25.80
C GLY A 71 34.30 -13.18 25.74
N LYS A 72 35.00 -12.13 26.17
CA LYS A 72 34.44 -10.77 26.26
C LYS A 72 34.07 -10.18 24.90
N ALA A 73 34.82 -10.51 23.84
CA ALA A 73 34.52 -10.02 22.49
C ALA A 73 33.20 -10.60 21.97
N LYS A 74 32.95 -11.89 22.21
CA LYS A 74 31.66 -12.53 21.90
C LYS A 74 30.52 -11.93 22.70
N ALA A 75 30.72 -11.73 24.00
CA ALA A 75 29.69 -11.15 24.87
C ALA A 75 29.27 -9.74 24.40
N ASN A 76 30.23 -8.89 24.03
CA ASN A 76 29.93 -7.56 23.49
C ASN A 76 29.18 -7.65 22.15
N ALA A 77 29.60 -8.53 21.24
CA ALA A 77 28.92 -8.71 19.95
C ALA A 77 27.47 -9.21 20.12
N LEU A 78 27.21 -10.11 21.08
CA LEU A 78 25.85 -10.56 21.39
C LEU A 78 25.01 -9.46 22.06
N GLN A 79 25.63 -8.59 22.87
CA GLN A 79 24.94 -7.43 23.45
C GLN A 79 24.51 -6.44 22.37
N ASP A 80 25.34 -6.20 21.35
CA ASP A 80 24.96 -5.41 20.18
C ASP A 80 23.78 -6.05 19.42
N VAL A 81 23.77 -7.38 19.26
CA VAL A 81 22.67 -8.11 18.62
C VAL A 81 21.36 -7.91 19.39
N LEU A 82 21.40 -7.95 20.73
CA LEU A 82 20.23 -7.64 21.57
C LEU A 82 19.75 -6.19 21.36
N GLY A 83 20.68 -5.23 21.28
CA GLY A 83 20.33 -3.84 20.97
C GLY A 83 19.62 -3.69 19.62
N ILE A 84 20.08 -4.39 18.58
CA ILE A 84 19.41 -4.41 17.27
C ILE A 84 18.02 -5.04 17.36
N ILE A 85 17.84 -6.11 18.15
CA ILE A 85 16.53 -6.74 18.37
C ILE A 85 15.55 -5.77 19.06
N ASP A 86 16.02 -5.01 20.03
CA ASP A 86 15.20 -4.01 20.73
C ASP A 86 14.80 -2.86 19.79
N GLU A 87 15.71 -2.43 18.91
CA GLU A 87 15.42 -1.41 17.89
C GLU A 87 14.39 -1.91 16.86
N ILE A 88 14.57 -3.13 16.34
CA ILE A 88 13.58 -3.77 15.45
C ILE A 88 12.21 -3.83 16.14
N SER A 89 12.17 -4.26 17.40
CA SER A 89 10.92 -4.38 18.17
C SER A 89 10.22 -3.03 18.36
N THR A 90 10.99 -1.95 18.50
CA THR A 90 10.46 -0.59 18.61
C THR A 90 9.85 -0.14 17.28
N LYS A 91 10.58 -0.29 16.17
CA LYS A 91 10.08 0.06 14.83
C LYS A 91 8.87 -0.78 14.42
N GLN A 92 8.81 -2.05 14.81
CA GLN A 92 7.63 -2.89 14.58
C GLN A 92 6.39 -2.39 15.34
N LYS A 93 6.56 -1.78 16.52
CA LYS A 93 5.43 -1.15 17.24
C LYS A 93 4.97 0.12 16.52
N GLU A 94 5.91 0.94 16.04
CA GLU A 94 5.60 2.14 15.25
C GLU A 94 4.83 1.77 13.98
N ILE A 95 5.21 0.70 13.28
CA ILE A 95 4.45 0.18 12.13
C ILE A 95 3.04 -0.22 12.55
N LYS A 96 2.85 -0.95 13.67
CA LYS A 96 1.51 -1.36 14.12
C LYS A 96 0.61 -0.18 14.48
N GLU A 97 1.19 0.90 15.02
CA GLU A 97 0.45 2.13 15.31
C GLU A 97 0.10 2.88 14.03
N ALA A 98 1.03 2.91 13.07
CA ALA A 98 0.83 3.50 11.75
C ALA A 98 -0.11 2.69 10.84
N ASP A 99 -0.17 1.36 10.98
CA ASP A 99 -1.00 0.46 10.17
C ASP A 99 -2.50 0.74 10.32
N LYS A 100 -2.93 1.34 11.44
CA LYS A 100 -4.30 1.84 11.59
C LYS A 100 -4.65 2.84 10.49
N PHE A 101 -3.70 3.70 10.13
CA PHE A 101 -3.88 4.68 9.05
C PHE A 101 -3.75 4.03 7.67
N LYS A 102 -3.08 2.87 7.54
CA LYS A 102 -3.07 2.11 6.29
C LYS A 102 -4.46 1.58 5.94
N ILE A 103 -5.23 1.18 6.96
CA ILE A 103 -6.65 0.83 6.81
C ILE A 103 -7.45 2.04 6.34
N ASP A 104 -7.26 3.21 6.96
CA ASP A 104 -7.93 4.44 6.55
C ASP A 104 -7.60 4.82 5.09
N VAL A 105 -6.35 4.63 4.64
CA VAL A 105 -5.95 4.85 3.23
C VAL A 105 -6.73 3.93 2.29
N ASP A 106 -6.83 2.65 2.64
CA ASP A 106 -7.50 1.66 1.80
C ASP A 106 -9.03 1.88 1.81
N GLU A 107 -9.60 2.30 2.93
CA GLU A 107 -11.00 2.74 3.02
C GLU A 107 -11.25 3.98 2.17
N THR A 108 -10.39 4.99 2.20
CA THR A 108 -10.52 6.16 1.31
C THR A 108 -10.36 5.76 -0.15
N ALA A 109 -9.48 4.81 -0.46
CA ALA A 109 -9.36 4.27 -1.82
C ALA A 109 -10.61 3.47 -2.23
N LYS A 110 -11.23 2.72 -1.32
CA LYS A 110 -12.51 2.04 -1.54
C LYS A 110 -13.64 3.04 -1.76
N LYS A 111 -13.74 4.12 -0.98
CA LYS A 111 -14.68 5.21 -1.25
C LYS A 111 -14.48 5.80 -2.65
N ARG A 112 -13.22 6.04 -3.05
CA ARG A 112 -12.89 6.51 -4.40
C ARG A 112 -13.34 5.50 -5.45
N PHE A 113 -13.08 4.21 -5.24
CA PHE A 113 -13.52 3.11 -6.10
C PHE A 113 -15.05 3.14 -6.27
N ASP A 114 -15.81 3.18 -5.17
CA ASP A 114 -17.28 3.24 -5.17
C ASP A 114 -17.83 4.47 -5.90
N LEU A 115 -17.12 5.59 -5.82
CA LEU A 115 -17.52 6.81 -6.50
C LEU A 115 -17.12 6.85 -7.97
N THR A 116 -16.14 6.06 -8.41
CA THR A 116 -15.59 6.13 -9.77
C THR A 116 -15.95 4.96 -10.67
N LEU A 117 -16.31 3.81 -10.12
CA LEU A 117 -16.70 2.63 -10.90
C LEU A 117 -18.21 2.36 -10.80
N SER A 118 -18.80 2.00 -11.93
CA SER A 118 -20.21 1.62 -12.06
C SER A 118 -20.35 0.51 -13.11
N GLY A 119 -21.44 -0.26 -13.05
CA GLY A 119 -21.68 -1.40 -13.95
C GLY A 119 -22.39 -2.54 -13.24
N GLU A 120 -22.90 -3.51 -14.00
CA GLU A 120 -23.64 -4.66 -13.45
C GLU A 120 -22.71 -5.59 -12.63
N ASP A 121 -21.42 -5.63 -12.96
CA ASP A 121 -20.44 -6.54 -12.34
C ASP A 121 -19.59 -5.89 -11.23
N VAL A 122 -19.84 -4.63 -10.86
CA VAL A 122 -19.01 -3.92 -9.86
C VAL A 122 -18.97 -4.64 -8.52
N GLU A 123 -20.11 -5.17 -8.07
CA GLU A 123 -20.21 -5.87 -6.79
C GLU A 123 -19.48 -7.22 -6.81
N ALA A 124 -19.53 -7.94 -7.93
CA ALA A 124 -18.74 -9.17 -8.12
C ALA A 124 -17.23 -8.86 -8.13
N PHE A 125 -16.82 -7.76 -8.76
CA PHE A 125 -15.42 -7.34 -8.76
C PHE A 125 -14.93 -6.93 -7.37
N LYS A 126 -15.76 -6.26 -6.55
CA LYS A 126 -15.44 -5.97 -5.15
C LYS A 126 -15.26 -7.23 -4.32
N ALA A 127 -16.17 -8.20 -4.48
CA ALA A 127 -16.06 -9.48 -3.79
C ALA A 127 -14.74 -10.19 -4.12
N GLU A 128 -14.32 -10.17 -5.39
CA GLU A 128 -13.05 -10.76 -5.82
C GLU A 128 -11.82 -10.05 -5.23
N ILE A 129 -11.85 -8.71 -5.12
CA ILE A 129 -10.79 -7.92 -4.47
C ILE A 129 -10.65 -8.34 -3.00
N GLU A 130 -11.79 -8.44 -2.29
CA GLU A 130 -11.83 -8.79 -0.88
C GLU A 130 -11.44 -10.25 -0.62
N GLU A 131 -11.92 -11.19 -1.45
CA GLU A 131 -11.58 -12.62 -1.36
C GLU A 131 -10.08 -12.86 -1.57
N LYS A 132 -9.46 -12.11 -2.49
CA LYS A 132 -8.02 -12.17 -2.75
C LYS A 132 -7.18 -11.36 -1.75
N GLY A 133 -7.81 -10.64 -0.82
CA GLY A 133 -7.12 -9.75 0.12
C GLY A 133 -6.33 -8.64 -0.57
N LEU A 134 -6.80 -8.18 -1.73
CA LEU A 134 -6.15 -7.11 -2.48
C LEU A 134 -6.51 -5.74 -1.89
N SER A 135 -5.52 -4.85 -1.85
CA SER A 135 -5.70 -3.47 -1.40
C SER A 135 -6.41 -2.63 -2.47
N TYR A 136 -7.48 -1.93 -2.09
CA TYR A 136 -8.19 -1.00 -2.96
C TYR A 136 -7.30 0.13 -3.47
N ILE A 137 -6.32 0.62 -2.69
CA ILE A 137 -5.38 1.63 -3.20
C ILE A 137 -4.51 1.10 -4.33
N ASP A 138 -4.07 -0.16 -4.25
CA ASP A 138 -3.24 -0.75 -5.30
C ASP A 138 -4.06 -1.07 -6.56
N VAL A 139 -5.31 -1.52 -6.40
CA VAL A 139 -6.26 -1.66 -7.52
C VAL A 139 -6.49 -0.31 -8.20
N MET A 140 -6.76 0.75 -7.43
CA MET A 140 -6.98 2.09 -7.99
C MET A 140 -5.73 2.65 -8.69
N ARG A 141 -4.52 2.39 -8.18
CA ARG A 141 -3.27 2.77 -8.86
C ARG A 141 -3.08 2.04 -10.19
N ALA A 142 -3.43 0.76 -10.24
CA ALA A 142 -3.36 -0.03 -11.47
C ALA A 142 -4.33 0.54 -12.51
N ILE A 143 -5.57 0.86 -12.11
CA ILE A 143 -6.56 1.53 -12.96
C ILE A 143 -6.02 2.87 -13.46
N ASP A 144 -5.52 3.74 -12.58
CA ASP A 144 -4.95 5.05 -12.94
C ASP A 144 -3.83 4.93 -13.98
N THR A 145 -2.93 3.95 -13.80
CA THR A 145 -1.83 3.69 -14.74
C THR A 145 -2.36 3.31 -16.13
N VAL A 146 -3.43 2.51 -16.20
CA VAL A 146 -4.07 2.14 -17.47
C VAL A 146 -4.73 3.37 -18.10
N ILE A 147 -5.41 4.20 -17.31
CA ILE A 147 -6.01 5.47 -17.78
C ILE A 147 -4.95 6.37 -18.41
N GLU A 148 -3.83 6.59 -17.72
CA GLU A 148 -2.75 7.45 -18.20
C GLU A 148 -2.15 6.94 -19.52
N LYS A 149 -1.98 5.61 -19.64
CA LYS A 149 -1.54 4.98 -20.89
C LYS A 149 -2.53 5.18 -22.04
N GLU A 150 -3.83 5.08 -21.79
CA GLU A 150 -4.85 5.34 -22.81
C GLU A 150 -4.97 6.83 -23.17
N ARG A 151 -4.74 7.73 -22.20
CA ARG A 151 -4.70 9.18 -22.44
C ARG A 151 -3.50 9.61 -23.28
N SER A 152 -2.34 8.96 -23.11
CA SER A 152 -1.11 9.26 -23.86
C SER A 152 -1.07 8.70 -25.28
N LYS A 153 -2.01 7.81 -25.65
CA LYS A 153 -2.19 7.30 -27.02
C LYS A 153 -3.04 8.21 -27.92
N LYS A 154 -3.70 9.23 -27.36
CA LYS A 154 -4.46 10.26 -28.10
C LYS A 154 -3.61 11.49 -28.35
#